data_AF-A0A916GGF3-F1
#
_entry.id   AF-A0A916GGF3-F1
#
_cell.length_a   1.000
_cell.length_b   1.000
_cell.length_c   1.000
_cell.angle_alpha   90.00
_cell.angle_beta   90.00
_cell.angle_gamma   90.00
#
_symmetry.space_group_name_H-M   'P 1'
#
loop_
_entity.id
_entity.type
_entity.pdbx_description
1 polymer ?
#
loop_
_entity_poly.entity_id
_entity_poly.type
_entity_poly.pdbx_seq_one_letter_code
_entity_poly.pdbx_strand_id
1 'polypeptide(L)' 'VCSCSRERIERVLLSLGRDELASLMNEQGGAEVTCELCRERYSFSREELQRIVDEMMSGEAC' A
#
# COMPACT_ATOMS: atom_id res chain seq x y z
N VAL A 1 -4.86 18.11 12.12
CA VAL A 1 -4.22 16.95 12.78
C VAL A 1 -4.09 15.85 11.73
N CYS A 2 -2.93 15.22 11.53
CA CYS A 2 -2.82 14.10 10.58
C CYS A 2 -3.34 12.83 11.24
N SER A 3 -4.14 12.06 10.50
CA SER A 3 -4.56 10.70 10.89
C SER A 3 -4.01 9.66 9.92
N CYS A 4 -2.85 9.97 9.34
CA CYS A 4 -2.02 9.05 8.60
C CYS A 4 -1.56 7.95 9.55
N SER A 5 -1.73 6.71 9.12
CA SER A 5 -1.33 5.51 9.83
C SER A 5 -1.11 4.42 8.80
N ARG A 6 -0.33 3.40 9.14
CA ARG A 6 0.03 2.33 8.21
C ARG A 6 -1.20 1.72 7.52
N GLU A 7 -2.20 1.34 8.31
CA GLU A 7 -3.49 0.80 7.85
C GLU A 7 -4.21 1.69 6.82
N ARG A 8 -4.09 3.02 6.96
CA ARG A 8 -4.71 3.96 6.04
C ARG A 8 -3.95 4.03 4.73
N ILE A 9 -2.62 4.04 4.81
CA ILE A 9 -1.75 4.02 3.63
C ILE A 9 -1.91 2.71 2.86
N GLU A 10 -2.05 1.59 3.57
CA GLU A 10 -2.35 0.27 3.00
C GLU A 10 -3.65 0.30 2.21
N ARG A 11 -4.74 0.87 2.76
CA ARG A 11 -5.99 1.05 2.00
C ARG A 11 -5.87 1.96 0.78
N VAL A 12 -5.04 2.99 0.83
CA VAL A 12 -4.77 3.86 -0.33
C VAL A 12 -4.01 3.07 -1.41
N LEU A 13 -3.01 2.29 -1.02
CA LEU A 13 -2.28 1.39 -1.91
C LEU A 13 -3.21 0.35 -2.55
N LEU A 14 -4.11 -0.25 -1.76
CA LEU A 14 -5.13 -1.17 -2.27
C LEU A 14 -6.09 -0.50 -3.27
N SER A 15 -6.40 0.78 -3.06
CA SER A 15 -7.26 1.56 -3.98
C SER A 15 -6.60 1.85 -5.33
N LEU A 16 -5.26 1.81 -5.44
CA LEU A 16 -4.56 1.87 -6.73
C LEU A 16 -4.82 0.61 -7.58
N GLY A 17 -5.14 -0.50 -6.90
CA GLY A 17 -5.43 -1.79 -7.53
C GLY A 17 -4.20 -2.69 -7.64
N ARG A 18 -4.48 -3.99 -7.79
CA ARG A 18 -3.46 -5.05 -7.83
C ARG A 18 -2.42 -4.85 -8.94
N ASP A 19 -2.81 -4.27 -10.07
CA ASP A 19 -1.97 -4.14 -11.26
C ASP A 19 -0.87 -3.11 -11.03
N GLU A 20 -1.23 -1.95 -10.48
CA GLU A 20 -0.28 -0.93 -10.05
C GLU A 20 0.66 -1.47 -8.97
N LEU A 21 0.12 -2.15 -7.95
CA LEU A 21 0.94 -2.75 -6.89
C LEU A 21 1.91 -3.79 -7.46
N ALA A 22 1.49 -4.59 -8.44
CA ALA A 22 2.35 -5.55 -9.12
C ALA A 22 3.47 -4.86 -9.91
N SER A 23 3.18 -3.75 -10.58
CA SER A 23 4.19 -2.96 -11.28
C SER A 23 5.19 -2.36 -10.28
N LEU A 24 4.72 -1.77 -9.18
CA LEU A 24 5.59 -1.25 -8.11
C LEU A 24 6.49 -2.33 -7.53
N MET A 25 5.96 -3.53 -7.27
CA MET A 25 6.72 -4.68 -6.78
C MET A 25 7.77 -5.19 -7.78
N ASN A 26 7.48 -5.14 -9.08
CA ASN A 26 8.35 -5.71 -10.11
C ASN A 26 9.39 -4.71 -10.63
N GLU A 27 9.02 -3.45 -10.78
CA GLU A 27 9.86 -2.38 -11.32
C GLU A 27 10.68 -1.68 -10.25
N GLN A 28 10.06 -1.38 -9.10
CA GLN A 28 10.68 -0.62 -8.01
C GLN A 28 11.05 -1.50 -6.80
N GLY A 29 10.62 -2.77 -6.79
CA GLY A 29 10.87 -3.70 -5.68
C GLY A 29 10.03 -3.41 -4.42
N GLY A 30 9.09 -2.47 -4.50
CA GLY A 30 8.32 -1.96 -3.38
C GLY A 30 7.51 -0.72 -3.73
N ALA A 31 6.87 -0.12 -2.74
CA ALA A 31 6.11 1.13 -2.88
C ALA A 31 6.54 2.12 -1.81
N GLU A 32 6.70 3.38 -2.20
CA GLU A 32 6.90 4.49 -1.28
C GLU A 32 5.71 5.44 -1.36
N VAL A 33 5.05 5.67 -0.22
CA VAL A 33 3.93 6.60 -0.12
C VAL A 33 4.34 7.74 0.80
N THR A 34 4.20 8.97 0.30
CA THR A 34 4.40 10.17 1.10
C THR A 34 3.05 10.79 1.42
N CYS A 35 2.77 11.02 2.71
CA CYS A 35 1.56 11.74 3.10
C CYS A 35 1.69 13.22 2.76
N GLU A 36 0.79 13.77 1.95
CA GLU A 36 0.78 15.19 1.57
C GLU A 36 0.54 16.16 2.75
N LEU A 37 -0.07 15.69 3.84
CA LEU A 37 -0.44 16.50 5.00
C LEU A 37 0.71 16.63 6.02
N CYS A 38 1.30 15.51 6.43
CA CYS A 38 2.39 15.50 7.42
C CYS A 38 3.79 15.32 6.80
N ARG A 39 3.86 15.00 5.50
CA ARG A 39 5.10 14.66 4.77
C ARG A 39 5.85 13.44 5.30
N GLU A 40 5.13 12.57 6.00
CA GLU A 40 5.70 11.30 6.45
C GLU A 40 5.78 10.31 5.28
N ARG A 41 6.91 9.61 5.20
CA ARG A 41 7.20 8.61 4.17
C ARG A 41 7.01 7.22 4.74
N TYR A 42 6.20 6.44 4.04
CA TYR A 42 5.92 5.04 4.33
C TYR A 42 6.47 4.20 3.19
N SER A 43 7.46 3.37 3.48
CA SER A 43 8.04 2.43 2.53
C SER A 43 7.50 1.03 2.79
N PHE A 44 7.02 0.38 1.75
CA PHE A 44 6.56 -1.01 1.76
C PHE A 44 7.45 -1.82 0.83
N SER A 45 8.06 -2.86 1.38
CA SER A 45 8.80 -3.84 0.60
C SER A 45 7.85 -4.68 -0.24
N ARG A 46 8.37 -5.30 -1.30
CA ARG A 46 7.63 -6.29 -2.10
C ARG A 46 6.87 -7.32 -1.26
N GLU A 47 7.49 -7.86 -0.22
CA GLU A 47 6.87 -8.87 0.65
C GLU A 47 5.66 -8.33 1.41
N GLU A 48 5.74 -7.09 1.90
CA GLU A 48 4.64 -6.43 2.62
C GLU A 48 3.50 -6.11 1.66
N LEU A 49 3.80 -5.58 0.47
CA LEU A 49 2.79 -5.33 -0.57
C LEU A 49 2.08 -6.61 -0.97
N GLN A 50 2.83 -7.71 -1.13
CA GLN A 50 2.25 -9.00 -1.46
C GLN A 50 1.30 -9.49 -0.36
N ARG A 51 1.66 -9.31 0.91
CA ARG A 51 0.77 -9.64 2.04
C ARG A 51 -0.48 -8.77 2.07
N ILE A 52 -0.34 -7.46 1.87
CA ILE A 52 -1.46 -6.52 1.86
C ILE A 52 -2.47 -6.88 0.77
N VAL A 53 -1.99 -7.22 -0.44
CA VAL A 53 -2.84 -7.71 -1.53
C VAL A 53 -3.49 -9.04 -1.18
N ASP A 54 -2.75 -9.98 -0.59
CA ASP A 54 -3.27 -11.30 -0.20
C ASP A 54 -4.37 -11.18 0.88
N GLU A 55 -4.17 -10.31 1.88
CA GLU A 55 -5.17 -10.02 2.91
C GLU A 55 -6.43 -9.36 2.34
N MET A 56 -6.30 -8.46 1.35
CA MET A 56 -7.45 -7.89 0.64
C MET A 56 -8.25 -8.96 -0.12
N MET A 57 -7.57 -9.87 -0.81
CA MET A 57 -8.22 -10.99 -1.51
C MET A 57 -8.93 -11.95 -0.55
N SER A 58 -8.55 -11.94 0.73
CA SER A 58 -9.22 -12.65 1.82
C SER A 58 -10.37 -11.84 2.46
N GLY A 59 -10.36 -10.50 2.32
CA GLY A 59 -11.24 -9.57 3.06
C GLY A 59 -12.38 -8.91 2.27
N GLU A 60 -12.32 -8.86 0.94
CA GLU A 60 -13.44 -8.38 0.09
C GLU A 60 -14.32 -9.54 -0.40
N ALA A 61 -14.89 -10.24 0.58
CA ALA A 61 -16.04 -11.12 0.40
C ALA A 61 -17.05 -10.86 1.52
N CYS A 62 -17.79 -9.76 1.40
CA CYS A 62 -19.15 -9.60 1.93
C CYS A 62 -19.86 -8.46 1.19
#